data_AF-A0A6L2PH24-F1
#
_entry.id   AF-A0A6L2PH24-F1
#
_cell.length_a   1.000
_cell.length_b   1.000
_cell.length_c   1.000
_cell.angle_alpha   90.00
_cell.angle_beta   90.00
_cell.angle_gamma   90.00
#
_symmetry.space_group_name_H-M   'P 1'
#
loop_
_entity.id
_entity.type
_entity.pdbx_description
1 polymer ?
#
loop_
_entity_poly.entity_id
_entity_poly.type
_entity_poly.pdbx_seq_one_letter_code
_entity_poly.pdbx_strand_id
1 'polypeptide(L)'
;MFLCASLFELGLQPQLANLYPPVQYPVSRGTPMIAPLVRWEHSEQHHVIQYMAESESGERTVLISMQDKEKKYLRGHVIDGRNLFPAMAYLELVWETAAMMNRQLYTDVSVVFEDVRFHRATNIPKEGFIEFVIIVQKGTGNFEVVEGGVAVVTGTVRLPENASQERVSMEFCEPQTSDDLLELSSQDIYKELRLRGYNYQGEFCGLVSLDNS
;
A
#
# COMPACT_ATOMS: atom_id res chain seq x y z
N MET A 1 10.40 -44.15 37.87
CA MET A 1 9.70 -43.01 37.25
C MET A 1 10.66 -41.88 36.84
N PHE A 2 11.70 -41.58 37.64
CA PHE A 2 12.69 -40.53 37.34
C PHE A 2 13.45 -40.69 36.01
N LEU A 3 13.86 -41.91 35.63
CA LEU A 3 14.65 -42.13 34.41
C LEU A 3 13.91 -41.73 33.12
N CYS A 4 12.63 -42.08 32.98
CA CYS A 4 11.86 -41.78 31.76
C CYS A 4 11.58 -40.28 31.60
N ALA A 5 11.35 -39.57 32.71
CA ALA A 5 11.22 -38.11 32.70
C ALA A 5 12.52 -37.45 32.24
N SER A 6 13.66 -37.88 32.77
CA SER A 6 14.97 -37.36 32.35
C SER A 6 15.28 -37.62 30.87
N LEU A 7 14.91 -38.80 30.33
CA LEU A 7 15.08 -39.08 28.90
C LEU A 7 14.22 -38.16 28.03
N PHE A 8 13.00 -37.82 28.47
CA PHE A 8 12.11 -36.88 27.77
C PHE A 8 12.65 -35.45 27.79
N GLU A 9 13.16 -34.99 28.93
CA GLU A 9 13.81 -33.67 29.04
C GLU A 9 15.04 -33.54 28.14
N LEU A 10 15.75 -34.66 27.87
CA LEU A 10 16.84 -34.72 26.91
C LEU A 10 16.38 -34.76 25.44
N GLY A 11 15.07 -34.67 25.17
CA GLY A 11 14.48 -34.66 23.82
C GLY A 11 14.20 -36.04 23.22
N LEU A 12 14.36 -37.13 23.98
CA LEU A 12 13.99 -38.47 23.54
C LEU A 12 12.48 -38.71 23.72
N GLN A 13 11.88 -39.60 22.93
CA GLN A 13 10.43 -39.85 22.94
C GLN A 13 10.10 -41.28 23.40
N PRO A 14 10.24 -41.60 24.70
CA PRO A 14 9.90 -42.93 25.20
C PRO A 14 8.39 -43.20 25.08
N GLN A 15 8.03 -44.38 24.56
CA GLN A 15 6.64 -44.80 24.36
C GLN A 15 6.02 -45.31 25.67
N LEU A 16 5.69 -44.37 26.57
CA LEU A 16 5.17 -44.66 27.91
C LEU A 16 3.86 -45.45 27.91
N ALA A 17 3.06 -45.35 26.84
CA ALA A 17 1.80 -46.08 26.71
C ALA A 17 1.96 -47.61 26.80
N ASN A 18 3.11 -48.15 26.39
CA ASN A 18 3.38 -49.59 26.41
C ASN A 18 3.71 -50.12 27.82
N LEU A 19 3.96 -49.24 28.79
CA LEU A 19 4.29 -49.60 30.17
C LEU A 19 3.04 -49.77 31.05
N TYR A 20 1.86 -49.38 30.54
CA TYR A 20 0.59 -49.43 31.26
C TYR A 20 -0.46 -50.21 30.47
N PRO A 21 -1.50 -50.74 31.13
CA PRO A 21 -2.63 -51.34 30.43
C PRO A 21 -3.28 -50.36 29.43
N PRO A 22 -3.85 -50.88 28.32
CA PRO A 22 -4.46 -50.04 27.30
C PRO A 22 -5.67 -49.28 27.86
N VAL A 23 -5.75 -47.98 27.55
CA VAL A 23 -6.86 -47.11 27.92
C VAL A 23 -8.05 -47.36 26.97
N GLN A 24 -9.26 -47.43 27.53
CA GLN A 24 -10.49 -47.55 26.76
C GLN A 24 -11.01 -46.16 26.37
N TYR A 25 -11.29 -45.96 25.09
CA TYR A 25 -11.87 -44.74 24.54
C TYR A 25 -13.33 -44.99 24.12
N PRO A 26 -14.21 -43.97 24.14
CA PRO A 26 -13.94 -42.57 24.50
C PRO A 26 -13.72 -42.37 26.00
N VAL A 27 -13.04 -41.29 26.37
CA VAL A 27 -12.83 -40.92 27.78
C VAL A 27 -14.15 -40.59 28.47
N SER A 28 -14.18 -40.72 29.79
CA SER A 28 -15.38 -40.48 30.59
C SER A 28 -15.79 -39.01 30.63
N ARG A 29 -17.10 -38.76 30.82
CA ARG A 29 -17.64 -37.42 31.02
C ARG A 29 -17.05 -36.80 32.29
N GLY A 30 -16.52 -35.58 32.17
CA GLY A 30 -15.83 -34.89 33.26
C GLY A 30 -14.29 -34.96 33.20
N THR A 31 -13.73 -35.65 32.21
CA THR A 31 -12.29 -35.56 31.91
C THR A 31 -11.90 -34.10 31.62
N PRO A 32 -10.90 -33.52 32.31
CA PRO A 32 -10.50 -32.12 32.13
C PRO A 32 -10.11 -31.77 30.70
N MET A 33 -10.37 -30.53 30.30
CA MET A 33 -9.93 -30.01 29.00
C MET A 33 -8.42 -29.79 28.98
N ILE A 34 -7.77 -30.20 27.89
CA ILE A 34 -6.32 -29.97 27.68
C ILE A 34 -6.06 -28.55 27.14
N ALA A 35 -6.98 -27.99 26.35
CA ALA A 35 -6.83 -26.69 25.70
C ALA A 35 -6.34 -25.53 26.61
N PRO A 36 -6.88 -25.30 27.83
CA PRO A 36 -6.43 -24.19 28.67
C PRO A 36 -5.04 -24.39 29.30
N LEU A 37 -4.46 -25.60 29.23
CA LEU A 37 -3.14 -25.90 29.78
C LEU A 37 -2.01 -25.64 28.78
N VAL A 38 -2.32 -25.53 27.48
CA VAL A 38 -1.35 -25.26 26.42
C VAL A 38 -1.23 -23.74 26.25
N ARG A 39 0.00 -23.23 26.36
CA ARG A 39 0.31 -21.81 26.13
C ARG A 39 1.28 -21.66 24.97
N TRP A 40 1.11 -20.59 24.22
CA TRP A 40 2.01 -20.19 23.15
C TRP A 40 2.77 -18.92 23.58
N GLU A 41 3.94 -18.70 22.99
CA GLU A 41 4.67 -17.45 23.16
C GLU A 41 3.96 -16.36 22.34
N HIS A 42 3.38 -15.37 23.01
CA HIS A 42 2.62 -14.29 22.41
C HIS A 42 3.37 -12.94 22.49
N SER A 43 4.70 -12.96 22.62
CA SER A 43 5.53 -11.76 22.68
C SER A 43 5.51 -10.93 21.39
N GLU A 44 5.29 -11.56 20.24
CA GLU A 44 5.24 -10.86 18.95
C GLU A 44 3.85 -10.28 18.70
N GLN A 45 3.80 -8.98 18.41
CA GLN A 45 2.59 -8.29 18.01
C GLN A 45 2.44 -8.36 16.50
N HIS A 46 1.35 -8.97 16.03
CA HIS A 46 0.98 -8.95 14.63
C HIS A 46 0.08 -7.76 14.35
N HIS A 47 0.24 -7.15 13.17
CA HIS A 47 -0.65 -6.10 12.70
C HIS A 47 -2.07 -6.67 12.50
N VAL A 48 -3.00 -6.29 13.38
CA VAL A 48 -4.42 -6.56 13.20
C VAL A 48 -5.01 -5.38 12.44
N ILE A 49 -5.68 -5.65 11.32
CA ILE A 49 -6.44 -4.61 10.62
C ILE A 49 -7.56 -4.17 11.58
N GLN A 50 -7.35 -3.05 12.23
CA GLN A 50 -8.41 -2.38 12.95
C GLN A 50 -9.29 -1.74 11.88
N TYR A 51 -10.46 -2.35 11.63
CA TYR A 51 -11.55 -1.63 10.98
C TYR A 51 -11.87 -0.45 11.87
N MET A 52 -11.21 0.69 11.65
CA MET A 52 -11.69 1.96 12.14
C MET A 52 -13.11 2.06 11.62
N ALA A 53 -14.06 2.20 12.56
CA ALA A 53 -15.47 2.32 12.27
C ALA A 53 -15.66 3.16 11.02
N GLU A 54 -16.45 2.65 10.07
CA GLU A 54 -16.90 3.31 8.85
C GLU A 54 -17.18 4.78 9.16
N SER A 55 -16.16 5.61 8.97
CA SER A 55 -16.32 7.04 9.19
C SER A 55 -16.71 7.55 7.83
N GLU A 56 -17.98 7.93 7.70
CA GLU A 56 -18.45 8.81 6.61
C GLU A 56 -17.75 10.19 6.64
N SER A 57 -16.78 10.36 7.54
CA SER A 57 -15.93 11.52 7.64
C SER A 57 -15.14 11.66 6.35
N GLY A 58 -15.20 12.85 5.77
CA GLY A 58 -14.33 13.22 4.67
C GLY A 58 -12.86 13.38 5.07
N GLU A 59 -12.52 13.18 6.34
CA GLU A 59 -11.18 13.32 6.87
C GLU A 59 -10.53 11.96 7.13
N ARG A 60 -9.29 11.78 6.64
CA ARG A 60 -8.47 10.59 6.83
C ARG A 60 -7.03 10.97 7.10
N THR A 61 -6.41 10.35 8.10
CA THR A 61 -4.97 10.51 8.39
C THR A 61 -4.21 9.27 7.89
N VAL A 62 -3.10 9.49 7.18
CA VAL A 62 -2.26 8.42 6.63
C VAL A 62 -0.80 8.68 6.98
N LEU A 63 -0.13 7.64 7.49
CA LEU A 63 1.29 7.66 7.80
C LEU A 63 2.09 7.00 6.66
N ILE A 64 3.06 7.72 6.11
CA ILE A 64 3.94 7.25 5.03
C ILE A 64 5.36 7.11 5.58
N SER A 65 5.95 5.92 5.46
CA SER A 65 7.32 5.64 5.88
C SER A 65 8.09 4.88 4.82
N MET A 66 9.39 5.14 4.71
CA MET A 66 10.31 4.35 3.86
C MET A 66 10.48 2.91 4.30
N GLN A 67 10.07 2.57 5.52
CA GLN A 67 10.17 1.21 6.07
C GLN A 67 8.93 0.36 5.76
N ASP A 68 7.86 0.98 5.26
CA ASP A 68 6.65 0.28 4.85
C ASP A 68 6.95 -0.68 3.69
N LYS A 69 6.61 -1.96 3.88
CA LYS A 69 6.85 -3.02 2.88
C LYS A 69 5.94 -2.85 1.66
N GLU A 70 4.71 -2.36 1.85
CA GLU A 70 3.75 -2.18 0.77
C GLU A 70 4.11 -0.95 -0.08
N LYS A 71 4.70 0.08 0.54
CA LYS A 71 5.11 1.32 -0.14
C LYS A 71 6.60 1.37 -0.51
N LYS A 72 7.24 0.20 -0.65
CA LYS A 72 8.67 0.08 -1.00
C LYS A 72 9.00 0.75 -2.33
N TYR A 73 8.04 0.77 -3.26
CA TYR A 73 8.18 1.39 -4.58
C TYR A 73 8.56 2.88 -4.50
N LEU A 74 8.08 3.61 -3.48
CA LEU A 74 8.38 5.05 -3.26
C LEU A 74 9.88 5.37 -3.20
N ARG A 75 10.72 4.38 -2.86
CA ARG A 75 12.18 4.54 -2.88
C ARG A 75 12.72 4.85 -4.27
N GLY A 76 12.01 4.45 -5.32
CA GLY A 76 12.37 4.69 -6.71
C GLY A 76 12.05 6.09 -7.22
N HIS A 77 11.27 6.89 -6.49
CA HIS A 77 10.93 8.25 -6.89
C HIS A 77 11.93 9.26 -6.31
N VAL A 78 13.08 9.38 -6.99
CA VAL A 78 14.17 10.27 -6.57
C VAL A 78 14.31 11.43 -7.56
N ILE A 79 14.27 12.66 -7.05
CA ILE A 79 14.48 13.88 -7.84
C ILE A 79 15.51 14.75 -7.12
N ASP A 80 16.57 15.14 -7.82
CA ASP A 80 17.73 15.86 -7.30
C ASP A 80 18.33 15.18 -6.05
N GLY A 81 18.42 13.85 -6.07
CA GLY A 81 18.92 13.05 -4.95
C GLY A 81 18.01 13.00 -3.71
N ARG A 82 16.79 13.54 -3.77
CA ARG A 82 15.79 13.52 -2.70
C ARG A 82 14.64 12.58 -3.04
N ASN A 83 14.18 11.80 -2.06
CA ASN A 83 13.00 10.97 -2.22
C ASN A 83 11.75 11.82 -2.00
N LEU A 84 11.21 12.36 -3.08
CA LEU A 84 9.99 13.15 -3.02
C LEU A 84 8.78 12.23 -3.06
N PHE A 85 7.73 12.54 -2.30
CA PHE A 85 6.45 11.86 -2.42
C PHE A 85 5.85 12.17 -3.80
N PRO A 86 5.51 11.16 -4.61
CA PRO A 86 5.04 11.37 -5.98
C PRO A 86 3.75 12.18 -6.04
N ALA A 87 3.64 13.06 -7.05
CA ALA A 87 2.42 13.84 -7.28
C ALA A 87 1.17 12.93 -7.41
N MET A 88 1.31 11.84 -8.15
CA MET A 88 0.22 10.86 -8.36
C MET A 88 -0.20 10.14 -7.08
N ALA A 89 0.73 9.93 -6.14
CA ALA A 89 0.42 9.26 -4.89
C ALA A 89 -0.48 10.11 -3.98
N TYR A 90 -0.43 11.45 -4.06
CA TYR A 90 -1.43 12.28 -3.39
C TYR A 90 -2.83 12.06 -3.93
N LEU A 91 -2.95 11.96 -5.26
CA LEU A 91 -4.24 11.74 -5.91
C LEU A 91 -4.79 10.35 -5.57
N GLU A 92 -3.93 9.33 -5.48
CA GLU A 92 -4.32 8.01 -5.00
C GLU A 92 -4.90 8.07 -3.58
N LEU A 93 -4.24 8.76 -2.64
CA LEU A 93 -4.76 8.93 -1.26
C LEU A 93 -6.13 9.62 -1.24
N VAL A 94 -6.33 10.62 -2.10
CA VAL A 94 -7.62 11.33 -2.24
C VAL A 94 -8.69 10.43 -2.85
N TRP A 95 -8.33 9.64 -3.88
CA TRP A 95 -9.24 8.69 -4.52
C TRP A 95 -9.69 7.60 -3.54
N GLU A 96 -8.74 7.02 -2.79
CA GLU A 96 -9.05 6.09 -1.71
C GLU A 96 -10.04 6.70 -0.71
N THR A 97 -9.80 7.94 -0.28
CA THR A 97 -10.66 8.64 0.68
C THR A 97 -12.06 8.89 0.10
N ALA A 98 -12.15 9.37 -1.14
CA ALA A 98 -13.43 9.60 -1.82
C ALA A 98 -14.23 8.30 -2.02
N ALA A 99 -13.57 7.19 -2.37
CA ALA A 99 -14.20 5.88 -2.49
C ALA A 99 -14.70 5.36 -1.14
N MET A 100 -13.88 5.47 -0.09
CA MET A 100 -14.24 5.09 1.28
C MET A 100 -15.48 5.84 1.78
N MET A 101 -15.57 7.16 1.54
CA MET A 101 -16.76 7.97 1.88
C MET A 101 -18.05 7.47 1.20
N ASN A 102 -17.92 6.82 0.05
CA ASN A 102 -19.02 6.23 -0.71
C ASN A 102 -19.19 4.72 -0.45
N ARG A 103 -18.47 4.16 0.52
CA ARG A 103 -18.47 2.73 0.90
C ARG A 103 -18.11 1.80 -0.27
N GLN A 104 -17.22 2.27 -1.14
CA GLN A 104 -16.72 1.53 -2.29
C GLN A 104 -15.21 1.32 -2.17
N LEU A 105 -14.72 0.24 -2.79
CA LEU A 105 -13.28 0.06 -2.97
C LEU A 105 -12.80 0.98 -4.10
N TYR A 106 -11.69 1.68 -3.88
CA TYR A 106 -11.16 2.62 -4.86
C TYR A 106 -10.76 1.94 -6.18
N THR A 107 -10.37 0.67 -6.12
CA THR A 107 -10.07 -0.16 -7.30
C THR A 107 -11.26 -0.40 -8.21
N ASP A 108 -12.49 -0.23 -7.69
CA ASP A 108 -13.73 -0.60 -8.38
C ASP A 108 -14.47 0.64 -8.90
N VAL A 109 -13.98 1.86 -8.63
CA VAL A 109 -14.67 3.11 -8.94
C VAL A 109 -13.79 4.04 -9.77
N SER A 110 -14.36 4.60 -10.83
CA SER A 110 -13.66 5.66 -11.56
C SER A 110 -13.63 6.95 -10.75
N VAL A 111 -12.65 7.80 -11.00
CA VAL A 111 -12.48 9.09 -10.34
C VAL A 111 -12.18 10.17 -11.37
N VAL A 112 -12.70 11.37 -11.15
CA VAL A 112 -12.35 12.57 -11.89
C VAL A 112 -11.76 13.58 -10.93
N PHE A 113 -10.62 14.14 -11.33
CA PHE A 113 -9.95 15.22 -10.63
C PHE A 113 -10.01 16.49 -11.47
N GLU A 114 -10.41 17.59 -10.86
CA GLU A 114 -10.56 18.90 -11.49
C GLU A 114 -9.79 19.94 -10.67
N ASP A 115 -9.23 20.94 -11.36
CA ASP A 115 -8.52 22.08 -10.76
C ASP A 115 -7.45 21.71 -9.71
N VAL A 116 -6.76 20.58 -9.92
CA VAL A 116 -5.71 20.10 -9.01
C VAL A 116 -4.51 21.04 -9.04
N ARG A 117 -4.08 21.46 -7.85
CA ARG A 117 -2.90 22.30 -7.62
C ARG A 117 -1.98 21.64 -6.62
N PHE A 118 -0.74 21.41 -7.03
CA PHE A 118 0.35 20.96 -6.17
C PHE A 118 1.12 22.18 -5.68
N HIS A 119 0.99 22.51 -4.40
CA HIS A 119 1.63 23.68 -3.80
C HIS A 119 3.08 23.42 -3.43
N ARG A 120 3.38 22.19 -2.99
CA ARG A 120 4.71 21.80 -2.51
C ARG A 120 4.95 20.31 -2.66
N ALA A 121 6.17 19.94 -3.05
CA ALA A 121 6.63 18.56 -2.99
C ALA A 121 7.08 18.19 -1.56
N THR A 122 6.71 17.00 -1.10
CA THR A 122 7.03 16.54 0.26
C THR A 122 8.22 15.58 0.21
N ASN A 123 9.22 15.77 1.07
CA ASN A 123 10.38 14.89 1.13
C ASN A 123 10.14 13.77 2.14
N ILE A 124 10.26 12.52 1.68
CA ILE A 124 10.12 11.34 2.53
C ILE A 124 11.42 11.14 3.33
N PRO A 125 11.38 11.20 4.67
CA PRO A 125 12.57 11.02 5.48
C PRO A 125 13.06 9.57 5.42
N LYS A 126 14.38 9.37 5.55
CA LYS A 126 15.00 8.02 5.56
C LYS A 126 14.53 7.19 6.77
N GLU A 127 14.31 7.86 7.89
CA GLU A 127 13.82 7.28 9.14
C GLU A 127 12.62 8.10 9.64
N GLY A 128 11.66 7.43 10.28
CA GLY A 128 10.40 8.03 10.70
C GLY A 128 9.30 7.94 9.64
N PHE A 129 8.35 8.86 9.73
CA PHE A 129 7.16 8.89 8.89
C PHE A 129 6.76 10.33 8.57
N ILE A 130 6.03 10.50 7.46
CA ILE A 130 5.25 11.70 7.15
C ILE A 130 3.80 11.40 7.51
N GLU A 131 3.14 12.36 8.14
CA GLU A 131 1.70 12.33 8.35
C GLU A 131 1.01 13.23 7.33
N PHE A 132 0.09 12.64 6.56
CA PHE A 132 -0.83 13.38 5.69
C PHE A 132 -2.24 13.32 6.27
N VAL A 133 -2.88 14.48 6.34
CA VAL A 133 -4.32 14.60 6.63
C VAL A 133 -5.01 14.94 5.33
N ILE A 134 -5.86 14.02 4.85
CA ILE A 134 -6.67 14.17 3.65
C ILE A 134 -8.05 14.60 4.09
N ILE A 135 -8.56 15.67 3.51
CA ILE A 135 -9.92 16.17 3.77
C ILE A 135 -10.63 16.25 2.43
N VAL A 136 -11.82 15.66 2.32
CA VAL A 136 -12.68 15.67 1.14
C VAL A 136 -14.09 16.10 1.56
N GLN A 137 -14.58 17.19 1.00
CA GLN A 137 -15.89 17.73 1.33
C GLN A 137 -16.98 17.02 0.53
N LYS A 138 -17.87 16.27 1.20
CA LYS A 138 -18.92 15.47 0.55
C LYS A 138 -19.85 16.26 -0.38
N GLY A 139 -20.14 17.51 -0.06
CA GLY A 139 -21.07 18.34 -0.83
C GLY A 139 -20.47 18.94 -2.11
N THR A 140 -19.22 19.40 -2.05
CA THR A 140 -18.56 20.12 -3.15
C THR A 140 -17.55 19.26 -3.91
N GLY A 141 -17.05 18.19 -3.31
CA GLY A 141 -15.91 17.42 -3.81
C GLY A 141 -14.56 18.10 -3.59
N ASN A 142 -14.52 19.28 -2.97
CA ASN A 142 -13.26 19.97 -2.69
C ASN A 142 -12.42 19.12 -1.76
N PHE A 143 -11.16 18.89 -2.14
CA PHE A 143 -10.22 18.18 -1.32
C PHE A 143 -8.97 18.99 -1.02
N GLU A 144 -8.38 18.69 0.12
CA GLU A 144 -7.10 19.21 0.56
C GLU A 144 -6.27 18.07 1.16
N VAL A 145 -5.00 18.00 0.79
CA VAL A 145 -4.01 17.14 1.44
C VAL A 145 -3.10 18.04 2.24
N VAL A 146 -3.02 17.81 3.55
CA VAL A 146 -2.31 18.64 4.52
C VAL A 146 -1.12 17.86 5.08
N GLU A 147 0.03 18.52 5.15
CA GLU A 147 1.24 18.02 5.80
C GLU A 147 1.72 19.08 6.81
N GLY A 148 1.88 18.71 8.07
CA GLY A 148 2.35 19.63 9.11
C GLY A 148 1.48 20.89 9.29
N GLY A 149 0.17 20.75 9.07
CA GLY A 149 -0.80 21.85 9.17
C GLY A 149 -0.89 22.77 7.96
N VAL A 150 -0.16 22.49 6.87
CA VAL A 150 -0.20 23.27 5.62
C VAL A 150 -0.69 22.41 4.46
N ALA A 151 -1.62 22.94 3.65
CA ALA A 151 -2.09 22.27 2.44
C ALA A 151 -0.95 22.14 1.41
N VAL A 152 -0.66 20.90 1.00
CA VAL A 152 0.34 20.58 -0.02
C VAL A 152 -0.29 20.33 -1.38
N VAL A 153 -1.53 19.83 -1.41
CA VAL A 153 -2.31 19.62 -2.64
C VAL A 153 -3.76 20.03 -2.39
N THR A 154 -4.38 20.68 -3.36
CA THR A 154 -5.81 21.03 -3.32
C THR A 154 -6.45 20.78 -4.67
N GLY A 155 -7.75 20.54 -4.71
CA GLY A 155 -8.49 20.45 -5.96
C GLY A 155 -9.93 20.00 -5.71
N THR A 156 -10.57 19.49 -6.75
CA THR A 156 -11.91 18.90 -6.67
C THR A 156 -11.84 17.45 -7.12
N VAL A 157 -12.52 16.56 -6.39
CA VAL A 157 -12.64 15.14 -6.71
C VAL A 157 -14.12 14.76 -6.78
N ARG A 158 -14.47 13.98 -7.79
CA ARG A 158 -15.81 13.40 -7.93
C ARG A 158 -15.74 11.98 -8.48
N LEU A 159 -16.70 11.15 -8.06
CA LEU A 159 -16.89 9.82 -8.61
C LEU A 159 -17.99 9.91 -9.68
N PRO A 160 -17.66 9.81 -10.98
CA PRO A 160 -18.67 9.91 -12.03
C PRO A 160 -19.60 8.70 -12.02
N GLU A 161 -20.90 8.93 -12.24
CA GLU A 161 -21.89 7.85 -12.42
C GLU A 161 -21.62 7.03 -13.69
N ASN A 162 -21.13 7.69 -14.75
CA ASN A 162 -20.80 7.06 -16.01
C ASN A 162 -19.42 7.50 -16.51
N ALA A 163 -18.42 6.68 -16.23
CA ALA A 163 -17.04 6.90 -16.67
C ALA A 163 -16.88 7.04 -18.20
N SER A 164 -17.82 6.52 -18.99
CA SER A 164 -17.74 6.56 -20.45
C SER A 164 -17.96 7.98 -21.01
N GLN A 165 -18.70 8.83 -20.29
CA GLN A 165 -18.95 10.21 -20.69
C GLN A 165 -17.77 11.14 -20.41
N GLU A 166 -16.90 10.76 -19.47
CA GLU A 166 -15.68 11.48 -19.10
C GLU A 166 -14.50 11.14 -20.00
N ARG A 167 -14.60 10.06 -20.78
CA ARG A 167 -13.52 9.63 -21.68
C ARG A 167 -13.46 10.56 -22.88
N VAL A 168 -12.28 11.11 -23.11
CA VAL A 168 -11.96 11.76 -24.38
C VAL A 168 -11.69 10.65 -25.40
N SER A 169 -12.39 10.68 -26.53
CA SER A 169 -12.06 9.85 -27.69
C SER A 169 -10.68 10.29 -28.19
N MET A 170 -9.66 9.52 -27.84
CA MET A 170 -8.35 9.67 -28.45
C MET A 170 -8.40 8.91 -29.77
N GLU A 171 -8.37 9.64 -30.88
CA GLU A 171 -8.08 9.01 -32.17
C GLU A 171 -6.67 8.42 -32.03
N PHE A 172 -6.57 7.09 -32.09
CA PHE A 172 -5.27 6.44 -32.14
C PHE A 172 -4.59 6.95 -33.41
N CYS A 173 -3.54 7.76 -33.26
CA CYS A 173 -2.66 8.02 -34.38
C CYS A 173 -2.10 6.67 -34.83
N GLU A 174 -2.31 6.33 -36.10
CA GLU A 174 -1.63 5.17 -36.66
C GLU A 174 -0.12 5.36 -36.45
N PRO A 175 0.58 4.36 -35.90
CA PRO A 175 2.02 4.47 -35.71
C PRO A 175 2.65 4.80 -37.05
N GLN A 176 3.24 6.00 -37.15
CA GLN A 176 3.99 6.40 -38.32
C GLN A 176 5.09 5.34 -38.47
N THR A 177 5.19 4.72 -39.64
CA THR A 177 6.31 3.82 -39.94
C THR A 177 7.15 4.53 -40.99
N SER A 178 8.16 5.28 -40.56
CA SER A 178 9.12 5.90 -41.45
C SER A 178 10.54 5.49 -41.04
N ASP A 179 11.43 5.35 -42.02
CA ASP A 179 12.85 5.04 -41.79
C ASP A 179 13.59 6.17 -41.05
N ASP A 180 12.98 7.36 -40.94
CA ASP A 180 13.51 8.54 -40.25
C ASP A 180 13.11 8.61 -38.76
N LEU A 181 12.37 7.61 -38.25
CA LEU A 181 11.98 7.56 -36.83
C LEU A 181 13.18 7.22 -35.96
N LEU A 182 13.47 8.12 -35.04
CA LEU A 182 14.48 7.92 -34.02
C LEU A 182 13.81 7.35 -32.79
N GLU A 183 13.91 6.03 -32.64
CA GLU A 183 13.44 5.35 -31.45
C GLU A 183 14.41 5.57 -30.28
N LEU A 184 13.91 6.12 -29.19
CA LEU A 184 14.59 6.18 -27.91
C LEU A 184 14.22 4.93 -27.11
N SER A 185 15.25 4.15 -26.77
CA SER A 185 15.06 3.03 -25.86
C SER A 185 14.74 3.53 -24.45
N SER A 186 14.14 2.68 -23.61
CA SER A 186 13.98 2.94 -22.17
C SER A 186 15.26 3.50 -21.52
N GLN A 187 16.42 2.96 -21.86
CA GLN A 187 17.70 3.39 -21.31
C GLN A 187 18.03 4.84 -21.68
N ASP A 188 17.78 5.23 -22.93
CA ASP A 188 18.03 6.59 -23.41
C ASP A 188 17.10 7.60 -22.74
N ILE A 189 15.81 7.24 -22.59
CA ILE A 189 14.80 8.05 -21.91
C ILE A 189 15.22 8.33 -20.46
N TYR A 190 15.53 7.28 -19.69
CA TYR A 190 15.91 7.44 -18.29
C TYR A 190 17.30 8.05 -18.11
N LYS A 191 18.19 7.91 -19.09
CA LYS A 191 19.48 8.62 -19.12
C LYS A 191 19.27 10.12 -19.26
N GLU A 192 18.43 10.57 -20.19
CA GLU A 192 18.09 11.98 -20.37
C GLU A 192 17.39 12.57 -19.14
N LEU A 193 16.40 11.85 -18.58
CA LEU A 193 15.72 12.25 -17.35
C LEU A 193 16.71 12.39 -16.17
N ARG A 194 17.64 11.44 -16.04
CA ARG A 194 18.66 11.46 -14.99
C ARG A 194 19.60 12.65 -15.12
N LEU A 195 19.98 13.04 -16.33
CA LEU A 195 20.81 14.22 -16.59
C LEU A 195 20.11 15.51 -16.16
N ARG A 196 18.77 15.53 -16.13
CA ARG A 196 17.93 16.65 -15.68
C ARG A 196 17.56 16.60 -14.20
N GLY A 197 18.10 15.64 -13.44
CA GLY A 197 17.84 15.50 -12.00
C GLY A 197 16.76 14.48 -11.63
N TYR A 198 16.05 13.89 -12.60
CA TYR A 198 15.05 12.85 -12.34
C TYR A 198 15.73 11.48 -12.25
N ASN A 199 16.09 11.10 -11.03
CA ASN A 199 16.83 9.87 -10.73
C ASN A 199 15.87 8.69 -10.47
N TYR A 200 14.88 8.47 -11.32
CA TYR A 200 13.90 7.38 -11.17
C TYR A 200 14.56 5.99 -11.15
N GLN A 201 13.98 5.07 -10.37
CA GLN A 201 14.46 3.69 -10.23
C GLN A 201 13.30 2.72 -10.04
N GLY A 202 13.54 1.44 -10.33
CA GLY A 202 12.59 0.35 -10.06
C GLY A 202 11.25 0.56 -10.76
N GLU A 203 10.16 0.54 -9.99
CA GLU A 203 8.80 0.68 -10.51
C GLU A 203 8.50 2.04 -11.15
N PHE A 204 9.31 3.07 -10.87
CA PHE A 204 9.21 4.38 -11.54
C PHE A 204 9.85 4.40 -12.93
N CYS A 205 10.44 3.29 -13.39
CA CYS A 205 11.02 3.15 -14.73
C CYS A 205 10.08 2.41 -15.71
N GLY A 206 8.82 2.83 -15.81
CA GLY A 206 7.78 2.15 -16.60
C GLY A 206 7.74 2.47 -18.11
N LEU A 207 8.62 3.35 -18.60
CA LEU A 207 8.63 3.78 -20.02
C LEU A 207 9.47 2.80 -20.85
N VAL A 208 8.91 2.27 -21.93
CA VAL A 208 9.52 1.20 -22.74
C VAL A 208 10.28 1.77 -23.94
N SER A 209 9.62 2.58 -24.75
CA SER A 209 10.20 3.31 -25.87
C SER A 209 9.43 4.60 -26.12
N LEU A 210 10.08 5.54 -26.79
CA LEU A 210 9.50 6.79 -27.27
C LEU A 210 10.09 7.04 -28.67
N ASP A 211 9.28 7.53 -29.59
CA ASP A 211 9.74 7.98 -30.88
C ASP A 211 9.43 9.48 -31.06
N ASN A 212 9.81 10.04 -32.19
CA ASN A 212 9.60 11.43 -32.55
C ASN A 212 8.38 11.64 -33.48
N SER A 213 7.39 10.73 -33.43
CA SER A 213 6.17 10.83 -34.23
C SER A 213 5.15 11.85 -33.71
#